data_AF-A0A6M1EA89-F1
#
_entry.id   AF-A0A6M1EA89-F1
#
_cell.length_a   1.000
_cell.length_b   1.000
_cell.length_c   1.000
_cell.angle_alpha   90.00
_cell.angle_beta   90.00
_cell.angle_gamma   90.00
#
_symmetry.space_group_name_H-M   'P 1'
#
loop_
_entity.id
_entity.type
_entity.pdbx_description
1 polymer ?
#
loop_
_entity_poly.entity_id
_entity_poly.type
_entity_poly.pdbx_seq_one_letter_code
_entity_poly.pdbx_strand_id
1 'polypeptide(L)'
;MKEKLKIGIIRVPLFYILCCMLLFNTANAANRIRVATIGERTPTLDKNVGYQKMVDQMIAFWKRELDQVIHDDPDLIVLPENADFPWGLTRAEKNEYIKVRENQILDFFCIGSKVNRFLSGV
;
A
#
# COMPACT_ATOMS: atom_id res chain seq x y z
N MET A 1 5.80 62.83 19.71
CA MET A 1 4.48 62.32 19.25
C MET A 1 4.53 61.55 17.92
N LYS A 2 5.28 62.01 16.90
CA LYS A 2 5.32 61.36 15.57
C LYS A 2 5.96 59.96 15.54
N GLU A 3 6.94 59.67 16.41
CA GLU A 3 7.59 58.35 16.44
C GLU A 3 6.72 57.24 17.04
N LYS A 4 6.00 57.52 18.13
CA LYS A 4 5.05 56.55 18.71
C LYS A 4 3.92 56.19 17.73
N LEU A 5 3.53 57.12 16.87
CA LEU A 5 2.54 56.90 15.81
C LEU A 5 3.06 55.95 14.73
N LYS A 6 4.31 56.10 14.27
CA LYS A 6 4.95 55.22 13.28
C LYS A 6 5.14 53.80 13.79
N ILE A 7 5.53 53.63 15.05
CA ILE A 7 5.73 52.30 15.66
C ILE A 7 4.39 51.55 15.78
N GLY A 8 3.30 52.25 16.09
CA GLY A 8 1.94 51.67 16.11
C GLY A 8 1.45 51.24 14.72
N ILE A 9 1.71 52.06 13.69
CA ILE A 9 1.31 51.77 12.30
C ILE A 9 2.03 50.54 11.74
N ILE A 10 3.24 50.21 12.22
CA ILE A 10 4.00 49.01 11.80
C ILE A 10 3.61 47.76 12.61
N ARG A 11 3.28 47.92 13.90
CA ARG A 11 2.94 46.78 14.78
C ARG A 11 1.57 46.18 14.48
N VAL A 12 0.59 46.98 14.08
CA VAL A 12 -0.76 46.50 13.74
C VAL A 12 -0.77 45.57 12.52
N PRO A 13 -0.16 45.91 11.36
CA PRO A 13 -0.11 45.00 10.22
C PRO A 13 0.76 43.77 10.52
N LEU A 14 1.84 43.91 11.29
CA LEU A 14 2.67 42.77 11.70
C LEU A 14 1.89 41.78 12.58
N PHE A 15 1.07 42.30 13.50
CA PHE A 15 0.17 41.50 14.32
C PHE A 15 -0.92 40.81 13.48
N TYR A 16 -1.48 41.51 12.49
CA TYR A 16 -2.44 40.92 11.56
C TYR A 16 -1.83 39.80 10.71
N ILE A 17 -0.60 40.00 10.20
CA ILE A 17 0.16 39.00 9.45
C ILE A 17 0.46 37.78 10.32
N LEU A 18 0.90 37.99 11.57
CA LEU A 18 1.16 36.91 12.52
C LEU A 18 -0.12 36.15 12.86
N CYS A 19 -1.24 36.84 13.13
CA CYS A 19 -2.55 36.22 13.34
C CYS A 19 -3.00 35.41 12.11
N CYS A 20 -2.84 35.94 10.90
CA CYS A 20 -3.16 35.21 9.68
C CYS A 20 -2.31 33.94 9.54
N MET A 21 -0.98 33.99 9.76
CA MET A 21 -0.12 32.79 9.71
C MET A 21 -0.51 31.71 10.73
N LEU A 22 -1.03 32.10 11.90
CA LEU A 22 -1.49 31.17 12.92
C LEU A 22 -2.84 30.52 12.56
N LEU A 23 -3.68 31.19 11.77
CA LEU A 23 -5.01 30.69 11.38
C LEU A 23 -4.98 29.73 10.16
N PHE A 24 -3.91 29.69 9.36
CA PHE A 24 -3.79 28.78 8.21
C PHE A 24 -3.39 27.33 8.59
N ASN A 25 -2.96 27.08 9.83
CA ASN A 25 -2.37 25.79 10.23
C ASN A 25 -3.36 24.74 10.76
N THR A 26 -4.67 25.01 10.80
CA THR A 26 -5.64 24.09 11.44
C THR A 26 -6.66 23.45 10.48
N ALA A 27 -6.47 23.57 9.17
CA ALA A 27 -7.20 22.76 8.20
C ALA A 27 -6.63 21.32 8.20
N ASN A 28 -7.02 20.51 9.18
CA ASN A 28 -6.78 19.05 9.17
C ASN A 28 -7.67 18.41 8.09
N ALA A 29 -7.24 18.49 6.83
CA ALA A 29 -7.74 17.58 5.80
C ALA A 29 -7.21 16.18 6.13
N ALA A 30 -8.06 15.14 6.03
CA ALA A 30 -7.60 13.76 6.15
C ALA A 30 -6.44 13.53 5.17
N ASN A 31 -5.39 12.83 5.60
CA ASN A 31 -4.25 12.50 4.74
C ASN A 31 -4.77 11.78 3.49
N ARG A 32 -4.54 12.36 2.31
CA ARG A 32 -4.89 11.75 1.03
C ARG A 32 -4.01 10.52 0.83
N ILE A 33 -4.63 9.38 0.56
CA ILE A 33 -3.94 8.14 0.17
C ILE A 33 -4.37 7.71 -1.23
N ARG A 34 -3.49 7.02 -1.93
CA ARG A 34 -3.71 6.36 -3.21
C ARG A 34 -3.85 4.87 -2.97
N VAL A 35 -4.99 4.31 -3.39
CA VAL A 35 -5.27 2.89 -3.21
C VAL A 35 -5.37 2.24 -4.59
N ALA A 36 -4.61 1.18 -4.81
CA ALA A 36 -4.76 0.30 -5.95
C ALA A 36 -5.46 -0.99 -5.51
N THR A 37 -6.34 -1.51 -6.36
CA THR A 37 -7.07 -2.76 -6.12
C THR A 37 -6.81 -3.70 -7.28
N ILE A 38 -6.41 -4.94 -7.00
CA ILE A 38 -6.28 -5.99 -8.02
C ILE A 38 -7.43 -6.96 -7.80
N GLY A 39 -8.29 -7.12 -8.82
CA GLY A 39 -9.47 -7.98 -8.77
C GLY A 39 -9.27 -9.36 -9.43
N GLU A 40 -8.06 -9.65 -9.92
CA GLU A 40 -7.80 -10.88 -10.69
C GLU A 40 -7.86 -12.12 -9.79
N ARG A 41 -8.49 -13.18 -10.29
CA ARG A 41 -8.60 -14.43 -9.51
C ARG A 41 -7.28 -15.19 -9.56
N THR A 42 -6.98 -15.90 -8.47
CA THR A 42 -5.81 -16.77 -8.46
C THR A 42 -5.92 -17.86 -9.54
N PRO A 43 -4.81 -18.19 -10.21
CA PRO A 43 -4.84 -19.13 -11.32
C PRO A 43 -5.10 -20.56 -10.85
N THR A 44 -5.59 -21.40 -11.76
CA THR A 44 -5.49 -22.85 -11.61
C THR A 44 -4.09 -23.27 -12.03
N LEU A 45 -3.32 -23.84 -11.11
CA LEU A 45 -1.94 -24.24 -11.34
C LEU A 45 -1.82 -25.74 -11.64
N ASP A 46 -0.77 -26.12 -12.35
CA ASP A 46 -0.49 -27.53 -12.63
C ASP A 46 -0.15 -28.25 -11.32
N LYS A 47 -0.90 -29.30 -11.00
CA LYS A 47 -0.74 -30.06 -9.76
C LYS A 47 0.36 -31.12 -9.89
N ASN A 48 0.73 -31.50 -11.11
CA ASN A 48 1.66 -32.60 -11.37
C ASN A 48 3.13 -32.19 -11.21
N VAL A 49 3.40 -30.88 -11.12
CA VAL A 49 4.76 -30.33 -11.04
C VAL A 49 5.29 -30.22 -9.61
N GLY A 50 4.48 -30.59 -8.61
CA GLY A 50 4.82 -30.53 -7.18
C GLY A 50 4.51 -29.17 -6.54
N TYR A 51 4.29 -29.18 -5.22
CA TYR A 51 3.79 -28.00 -4.49
C TYR A 51 4.77 -26.82 -4.46
N GLN A 52 6.08 -27.05 -4.39
CA GLN A 52 7.04 -25.94 -4.42
C GLN A 52 6.97 -25.19 -5.76
N LYS A 53 6.89 -25.92 -6.87
CA LYS A 53 6.77 -25.31 -8.19
C LYS A 53 5.44 -24.59 -8.37
N MET A 54 4.37 -25.04 -7.71
CA MET A 54 3.12 -24.28 -7.62
C MET A 54 3.29 -22.96 -6.85
N VAL A 55 4.03 -22.95 -5.73
CA VAL A 55 4.35 -21.72 -4.99
C VAL A 55 5.10 -20.74 -5.89
N ASP A 56 6.11 -21.21 -6.63
CA ASP A 56 6.89 -20.39 -7.55
C ASP A 56 6.01 -19.79 -8.67
N GLN A 57 5.08 -20.58 -9.21
CA GLN A 57 4.10 -20.12 -10.21
C GLN A 57 3.15 -19.07 -9.64
N MET A 58 2.74 -19.21 -8.39
CA MET A 58 1.88 -18.23 -7.70
C MET A 58 2.62 -16.91 -7.48
N ILE A 59 3.89 -16.96 -7.07
CA ILE A 59 4.74 -15.77 -6.93
C ILE A 59 4.90 -15.08 -8.29
N ALA A 60 5.18 -15.84 -9.35
CA ALA A 60 5.31 -15.29 -10.69
C ALA A 60 4.00 -14.65 -11.20
N PHE A 61 2.86 -15.26 -10.88
CA PHE A 61 1.54 -14.69 -11.14
C PHE A 61 1.39 -13.33 -10.45
N TRP A 62 1.57 -13.27 -9.12
CA TRP A 62 1.39 -12.04 -8.37
C TRP A 62 2.42 -10.97 -8.72
N LYS A 63 3.64 -11.34 -9.07
CA LYS A 63 4.63 -10.37 -9.57
C LYS A 63 4.08 -9.63 -10.78
N ARG A 64 3.55 -10.35 -11.77
CA ARG A 64 2.97 -9.76 -12.98
C ARG A 64 1.73 -8.90 -12.69
N GLU A 65 0.90 -9.30 -11.73
CA GLU A 65 -0.27 -8.49 -11.35
C GLU A 65 0.14 -7.21 -10.60
N LEU A 66 1.11 -7.31 -9.69
CA LEU A 66 1.62 -6.15 -8.95
C LEU A 66 2.36 -5.17 -9.86
N ASP A 67 3.14 -5.66 -10.83
CA ASP A 67 3.88 -4.83 -11.80
C ASP A 67 2.94 -3.88 -12.58
N GLN A 68 1.65 -4.21 -12.73
CA GLN A 68 0.67 -3.36 -13.42
C GLN A 68 0.31 -2.08 -12.65
N VAL A 69 0.35 -2.13 -11.32
CA VAL A 69 -0.12 -1.03 -10.45
C VAL A 69 1.01 -0.32 -9.72
N ILE A 70 2.20 -0.93 -9.68
CA ILE A 70 3.32 -0.43 -8.87
C ILE A 70 3.85 0.92 -9.38
N HIS A 71 3.77 1.15 -10.69
CA HIS A 71 4.21 2.40 -11.32
C HIS A 71 3.29 3.59 -11.01
N ASP A 72 2.07 3.33 -10.54
CA ASP A 72 1.16 4.37 -10.08
C ASP A 72 1.49 4.86 -8.67
N ASP A 73 2.53 4.37 -8.00
CA ASP A 73 2.94 4.80 -6.64
C ASP A 73 1.75 4.80 -5.62
N PRO A 74 1.07 3.64 -5.44
CA PRO A 74 0.00 3.52 -4.45
C PRO A 74 0.56 3.44 -3.02
N ASP A 75 -0.16 4.03 -2.06
CA ASP A 75 0.15 3.88 -0.63
C ASP A 75 -0.32 2.50 -0.08
N LEU A 76 -1.35 1.93 -0.71
CA LEU A 76 -1.97 0.66 -0.33
C LEU A 76 -2.38 -0.12 -1.59
N ILE A 77 -1.98 -1.39 -1.64
CA ILE A 77 -2.47 -2.35 -2.64
C ILE A 77 -3.36 -3.38 -1.94
N VAL A 78 -4.59 -3.52 -2.41
CA VAL A 78 -5.57 -4.49 -1.90
C VAL A 78 -5.68 -5.66 -2.87
N LEU A 79 -5.50 -6.87 -2.33
CA LEU A 79 -5.61 -8.13 -3.06
C LEU A 79 -6.93 -8.85 -2.73
N PRO A 80 -7.40 -9.77 -3.58
CA PRO A 80 -8.58 -10.59 -3.29
C PRO A 80 -8.37 -11.50 -2.08
N GLU A 81 -9.48 -11.93 -1.48
CA GLU A 81 -9.46 -12.95 -0.43
C GLU A 81 -8.78 -14.24 -0.94
N ASN A 82 -7.94 -14.85 -0.10
CA ASN A 82 -7.19 -16.06 -0.43
C ASN A 82 -6.24 -15.89 -1.64
N ALA A 83 -5.64 -14.70 -1.79
CA ALA A 83 -4.65 -14.41 -2.82
C ALA A 83 -3.48 -15.41 -2.85
N ASP A 84 -3.14 -16.01 -1.72
CA ASP A 84 -2.06 -16.99 -1.57
C ASP A 84 -2.45 -18.44 -1.91
N PHE A 85 -3.70 -18.70 -2.30
CA PHE A 85 -4.20 -20.04 -2.65
C PHE A 85 -4.53 -20.20 -4.13
N PRO A 86 -3.93 -21.20 -4.81
CA PRO A 86 -4.31 -21.52 -6.17
C PRO A 86 -5.71 -22.13 -6.21
N TRP A 87 -6.42 -21.87 -7.31
CA TRP A 87 -7.78 -22.37 -7.48
C TRP A 87 -7.77 -23.87 -7.84
N GLY A 88 -8.85 -24.57 -7.49
CA GLY A 88 -9.06 -25.97 -7.87
C GLY A 88 -8.37 -27.04 -7.00
N LEU A 89 -7.73 -26.67 -5.88
CA LEU A 89 -7.20 -27.65 -4.92
C LEU A 89 -8.29 -28.26 -4.02
N THR A 90 -8.22 -29.58 -3.83
CA THR A 90 -8.98 -30.30 -2.81
C THR A 90 -8.46 -29.96 -1.41
N ARG A 91 -9.20 -30.34 -0.36
CA ARG A 91 -8.78 -30.08 1.03
C ARG A 91 -7.43 -30.74 1.37
N ALA A 92 -7.19 -31.96 0.92
CA ALA A 92 -5.92 -32.65 1.16
C ALA A 92 -4.75 -31.95 0.44
N GLU A 93 -4.95 -31.58 -0.82
CA GLU A 93 -3.95 -30.84 -1.59
C GLU A 93 -3.65 -29.47 -0.99
N LYS A 94 -4.67 -28.76 -0.48
CA LYS A 94 -4.48 -27.49 0.24
C LYS A 94 -3.60 -27.66 1.47
N ASN A 95 -3.79 -28.73 2.24
CA ASN A 95 -2.96 -28.99 3.42
C ASN A 95 -1.50 -29.23 3.06
N GLU A 96 -1.23 -30.01 2.01
CA GLU A 96 0.14 -30.24 1.54
C GLU A 96 0.76 -28.97 0.94
N TYR A 97 -0.02 -28.20 0.19
CA TYR A 97 0.41 -26.90 -0.32
C TYR A 97 0.75 -25.93 0.81
N ILE A 98 -0.05 -25.85 1.88
CA ILE A 98 0.22 -25.00 3.05
C ILE A 98 1.56 -25.38 3.72
N LYS A 99 1.84 -26.68 3.86
CA LYS A 99 3.11 -27.16 4.44
C LYS A 99 4.33 -26.72 3.65
N VAL A 100 4.22 -26.65 2.33
CA VAL A 100 5.33 -26.25 1.45
C VAL A 100 5.40 -24.73 1.29
N ARG A 101 4.25 -24.08 1.09
CA ARG A 101 4.14 -22.63 0.91
C ARG A 101 4.68 -21.89 2.12
N GLU A 102 4.35 -22.35 3.33
CA GLU A 102 4.69 -21.67 4.57
C GLU A 102 4.42 -20.16 4.45
N ASN A 103 5.46 -19.33 4.64
CA ASN A 103 5.42 -17.89 4.53
C ASN A 103 5.95 -17.35 3.19
N GLN A 104 6.34 -18.18 2.23
CA GLN A 104 7.04 -17.74 1.02
C GLN A 104 6.28 -16.64 0.24
N ILE A 105 4.96 -16.80 0.09
CA ILE A 105 4.11 -15.81 -0.59
C ILE A 105 3.93 -14.54 0.26
N LEU A 106 3.80 -14.69 1.57
CA LEU A 106 3.72 -13.56 2.50
C LEU A 106 5.03 -12.75 2.48
N ASP A 107 6.17 -13.43 2.54
CA ASP A 107 7.49 -12.83 2.47
C ASP A 107 7.69 -12.09 1.15
N PHE A 108 7.22 -12.67 0.04
CA PHE A 108 7.20 -12.01 -1.26
C PHE A 108 6.42 -10.68 -1.22
N PHE A 109 5.19 -10.68 -0.68
CA PHE A 109 4.41 -9.46 -0.53
C PHE A 109 5.11 -8.43 0.38
N CYS A 110 5.66 -8.86 1.52
CA CYS A 110 6.37 -7.98 2.45
C CYS A 110 7.63 -7.35 1.83
N ILE A 111 8.40 -8.10 1.05
CA ILE A 111 9.58 -7.58 0.35
C ILE A 111 9.14 -6.55 -0.70
N GLY A 112 8.10 -6.86 -1.50
CA GLY A 112 7.53 -5.95 -2.47
C GLY A 112 7.09 -4.61 -1.85
N SER A 113 6.37 -4.69 -0.73
CA SER A 113 5.90 -3.55 0.07
C SER A 113 7.05 -2.66 0.56
N LYS A 114 8.14 -3.26 1.07
CA LYS A 114 9.30 -2.50 1.58
C LYS A 114 10.05 -1.76 0.47
N VAL A 115 10.21 -2.39 -0.69
CA VAL A 115 10.93 -1.80 -1.82
C VAL A 115 10.16 -0.63 -2.42
N ASN A 116 8.83 -0.73 -2.47
CA ASN A 116 7.98 0.21 -3.18
C ASN A 116 7.11 1.09 -2.26
N ARG A 117 7.34 1.01 -0.93
CA ARG A 117 6.70 1.84 0.11
C ARG A 117 5.16 1.81 0.10
N PHE A 118 4.56 0.67 -0.22
CA PHE A 118 3.12 0.45 -0.05
C PHE A 118 2.84 -0.48 1.13
N LEU A 119 1.64 -0.38 1.70
CA LEU A 119 1.13 -1.37 2.64
C LEU A 119 0.51 -2.54 1.87
N SER A 120 0.88 -3.78 2.21
CA SER A 120 0.19 -4.99 1.73
C SER A 120 -0.80 -5.45 2.81
N GLY A 121 -2.10 -5.34 2.53
CA GLY A 121 -3.14 -5.99 3.33
C GLY A 121 -3.36 -7.39 2.81
N VAL A 122 -2.80 -8.39 3.50
CA VAL A 122 -3.04 -9.82 3.27
C VAL A 122 -3.75 -10.37 4.49
#